data_AF-A0A6B9VB51-F1
#
_entry.id   AF-A0A6B9VB51-F1
#
_cell.length_a   1.000
_cell.length_b   1.000
_cell.length_c   1.000
_cell.angle_alpha   90.00
_cell.angle_beta   90.00
_cell.angle_gamma   90.00
#
_symmetry.space_group_name_H-M   'P 1'
#
loop_
_entity.id
_entity.type
_entity.pdbx_description
1 polymer ?
#
loop_
_entity_poly.entity_id
_entity_poly.type
_entity_poly.pdbx_seq_one_letter_code
_entity_poly.pdbx_strand_id
1 'polypeptide(L)'
;MVTCSMTKKSIKMFKQVLHDSNDLLDDVFIEDLCHKANGASRIMSKVCGFYSISHNPIVFRAKLAHKIENIWRDFNSVAEDMSKLNLNRSLVILKQDESAWRETSSFVLHSEIIGREENKSDIVNSLKQTHPDQSVSLVVIIGMGV
;
A
#
# COMPACT_ATOMS: atom_id res chain seq x y z
N MET A 1 -13.73 17.03 13.04
CA MET A 1 -14.08 15.76 12.34
C MET A 1 -14.06 15.89 10.81
N VAL A 2 -14.48 17.02 10.22
CA VAL A 2 -14.60 17.23 8.77
C VAL A 2 -13.25 17.16 8.02
N THR A 3 -12.18 17.74 8.56
CA THR A 3 -10.86 17.77 7.92
C THR A 3 -10.22 16.38 7.72
N CYS A 4 -10.35 15.47 8.69
CA CYS A 4 -9.82 14.09 8.60
C CYS A 4 -10.58 13.22 7.58
N SER A 5 -11.88 13.45 7.38
CA SER A 5 -12.65 12.73 6.36
C SER A 5 -12.27 13.16 4.93
N MET A 6 -11.99 14.46 4.76
CA MET A 6 -11.60 15.04 3.47
C MET A 6 -10.20 14.59 3.05
N THR A 7 -9.24 14.52 3.98
CA THR A 7 -7.88 14.01 3.67
C THR A 7 -7.88 12.53 3.27
N LYS A 8 -8.67 11.69 3.96
CA LYS A 8 -8.84 10.27 3.59
C LYS A 8 -9.42 10.12 2.18
N LYS A 9 -10.38 10.96 1.81
CA LYS A 9 -10.97 10.97 0.47
C LYS A 9 -9.93 11.31 -0.61
N SER A 10 -9.16 12.38 -0.43
CA SER A 10 -8.13 12.78 -1.40
C SER A 10 -7.05 11.70 -1.59
N ILE A 11 -6.63 11.03 -0.51
CA ILE A 11 -5.68 9.89 -0.58
C ILE A 11 -6.29 8.71 -1.35
N LYS A 12 -7.56 8.40 -1.12
CA LYS A 12 -8.25 7.31 -1.83
C LYS A 12 -8.37 7.59 -3.32
N MET A 13 -8.74 8.82 -3.69
CA MET A 13 -8.86 9.23 -5.10
C MET A 13 -7.49 9.22 -5.78
N PHE A 14 -6.43 9.69 -5.11
CA PHE A 14 -5.07 9.62 -5.64
C PHE A 14 -4.62 8.18 -5.92
N LYS A 15 -4.89 7.26 -4.99
CA LYS A 15 -4.62 5.82 -5.21
C LYS A 15 -5.36 5.28 -6.43
N GLN A 16 -6.61 5.67 -6.63
CA GLN A 16 -7.37 5.25 -7.81
C GLN A 16 -6.71 5.70 -9.10
N VAL A 17 -6.32 6.98 -9.20
CA VAL A 17 -5.63 7.51 -10.39
C VAL A 17 -4.32 6.78 -10.68
N LEU A 18 -3.57 6.40 -9.63
CA LEU A 18 -2.36 5.58 -9.79
C LEU A 18 -2.67 4.18 -10.32
N HIS A 19 -3.74 3.54 -9.85
CA HIS A 19 -4.18 2.26 -10.38
C HIS A 19 -4.60 2.37 -11.85
N ASP A 20 -5.40 3.36 -12.21
CA ASP A 20 -5.84 3.58 -13.58
C ASP A 20 -4.65 3.85 -14.52
N SER A 21 -3.61 4.52 -14.02
CA SER A 21 -2.35 4.74 -14.74
C SER A 21 -1.56 3.45 -14.94
N ASN A 22 -1.56 2.54 -13.96
CA ASN A 22 -0.90 1.25 -14.08
C ASN A 22 -1.63 0.34 -15.08
N ASP A 23 -2.96 0.32 -15.03
CA ASP A 23 -3.79 -0.43 -15.98
C ASP A 23 -3.55 0.04 -17.43
N LEU A 24 -3.32 1.34 -17.64
CA LEU A 24 -2.93 1.86 -18.94
C LEU A 24 -1.57 1.30 -19.42
N LEU A 25 -0.58 1.19 -18.52
CA LEU A 25 0.73 0.63 -18.84
C LEU A 25 0.62 -0.86 -19.18
N ASP A 26 -0.22 -1.60 -18.47
CA ASP A 26 -0.47 -3.01 -18.74
C ASP A 26 -1.10 -3.20 -20.13
N ASP A 27 -2.07 -2.37 -20.52
CA ASP A 27 -2.64 -2.37 -21.88
C ASP A 27 -1.56 -2.15 -22.96
N VAL A 28 -0.64 -1.21 -22.73
CA VAL A 28 0.49 -0.93 -23.65
C VAL A 28 1.45 -2.11 -23.72
N PHE A 29 1.76 -2.71 -22.57
CA PHE A 29 2.67 -3.85 -22.49
C PHE A 29 2.08 -5.10 -23.18
N ILE A 30 0.80 -5.37 -22.98
CA ILE A 30 0.08 -6.45 -23.65
C ILE A 30 0.10 -6.25 -25.17
N GLU A 31 -0.18 -5.04 -25.65
CA GLU A 31 -0.13 -4.74 -27.10
C GLU A 31 1.27 -4.96 -27.68
N ASP A 32 2.34 -4.53 -26.99
CA ASP A 32 3.72 -4.75 -27.42
C ASP A 32 4.06 -6.25 -27.52
N LEU A 33 3.62 -7.05 -26.55
CA LEU A 33 3.77 -8.51 -26.59
C LEU A 33 3.01 -9.13 -27.77
N CYS A 34 1.76 -8.72 -28.00
CA CYS A 34 0.96 -9.18 -29.14
C CYS A 34 1.63 -8.81 -30.48
N HIS A 35 2.18 -7.59 -30.60
CA HIS A 35 2.88 -7.16 -31.80
C HIS A 35 4.14 -8.01 -32.07
N LYS A 36 4.94 -8.29 -31.03
CA LYS A 36 6.12 -9.14 -31.12
C LYS A 36 5.79 -10.58 -31.51
N ALA A 37 4.74 -11.16 -30.94
CA ALA A 37 4.27 -12.51 -31.29
C ALA A 37 3.78 -12.61 -32.74
N ASN A 38 3.02 -11.61 -33.20
CA ASN A 38 2.49 -11.56 -34.57
C ASN A 38 3.56 -11.24 -35.63
N GLY A 39 4.69 -10.65 -35.23
CA GLY A 39 5.85 -10.39 -36.08
C GLY A 39 6.48 -11.66 -36.69
N ALA A 40 6.28 -12.84 -36.10
CA ALA A 40 6.73 -14.12 -36.66
C ALA A 40 5.88 -14.61 -37.86
N SER A 41 4.64 -14.11 -38.02
CA SER A 41 3.69 -14.46 -39.09
C SER A 41 3.62 -13.37 -40.17
N ARG A 42 4.77 -12.76 -40.50
CA ARG A 42 4.84 -11.52 -41.31
C ARG A 42 4.72 -11.70 -42.82
N ILE A 43 4.71 -12.93 -43.35
CA ILE A 43 4.72 -13.15 -44.81
C ILE A 43 3.30 -13.24 -45.40
N MET A 44 2.32 -13.75 -44.64
CA MET A 44 0.94 -13.97 -45.16
C MET A 44 -0.08 -12.89 -44.74
N SER A 45 0.30 -12.00 -43.81
CA SER A 45 -0.64 -11.16 -43.05
C SER A 45 -0.64 -9.68 -43.45
N LYS A 46 0.03 -9.29 -44.54
CA LYS A 46 0.09 -7.89 -45.01
C LYS A 46 -1.28 -7.31 -45.40
N VAL A 47 -2.26 -8.17 -45.65
CA VAL A 47 -3.64 -7.78 -45.94
C VAL A 47 -4.56 -7.99 -44.73
N CYS A 48 -4.33 -8.98 -43.87
CA CYS A 48 -5.24 -9.30 -42.75
C CYS A 48 -5.11 -8.43 -41.48
N GLY A 49 -4.02 -7.68 -41.30
CA GLY A 49 -3.78 -6.90 -40.06
C GLY A 49 -4.74 -5.74 -39.78
N PHE A 50 -5.59 -5.37 -40.75
CA PHE A 50 -6.53 -4.26 -40.64
C PHE A 50 -7.99 -4.68 -40.40
N TYR A 51 -8.30 -5.98 -40.43
CA TYR A 51 -9.69 -6.46 -40.51
C TYR A 51 -10.30 -6.96 -39.18
N SER A 52 -9.59 -6.85 -38.05
CA SER A 52 -10.18 -7.05 -36.74
C SER A 52 -10.17 -5.73 -35.96
N ILE A 53 -11.34 -5.29 -35.50
CA ILE A 53 -11.51 -4.06 -34.69
C ILE A 53 -10.59 -4.06 -33.45
N SER A 54 -10.25 -5.25 -32.94
CA SER A 54 -9.34 -5.45 -31.80
C SER A 54 -7.85 -5.27 -32.09
N HIS A 55 -7.43 -5.26 -33.36
CA HIS A 55 -6.01 -5.22 -33.77
C HIS A 55 -5.67 -4.01 -34.65
N ASN A 56 -6.57 -3.02 -34.76
CA ASN A 56 -6.29 -1.81 -35.53
C ASN A 56 -5.42 -0.85 -34.68
N PRO A 57 -4.18 -0.54 -35.11
CA PRO A 57 -3.26 0.28 -34.33
C PRO A 57 -3.75 1.73 -34.15
N ILE A 58 -4.59 2.24 -35.06
CA ILE A 58 -5.16 3.59 -34.96
C ILE A 58 -6.24 3.61 -33.87
N VAL A 59 -7.12 2.59 -33.85
CA VAL A 59 -8.18 2.47 -32.84
C VAL A 59 -7.57 2.26 -31.45
N PHE A 60 -6.54 1.43 -31.34
CA PHE A 60 -5.81 1.23 -30.09
C PHE A 60 -5.17 2.53 -29.58
N ARG A 61 -4.46 3.28 -30.45
CA ARG A 61 -3.88 4.58 -30.09
C ARG A 61 -4.93 5.60 -29.67
N ALA A 62 -6.07 5.66 -30.34
CA ALA A 62 -7.18 6.54 -29.96
C ALA A 62 -7.74 6.16 -28.58
N LYS A 63 -7.91 4.86 -28.30
CA LYS A 63 -8.32 4.36 -26.98
C LYS A 63 -7.33 4.73 -25.88
N LEU A 64 -6.02 4.57 -26.13
CA LEU A 64 -4.97 4.99 -25.19
C LEU A 64 -5.00 6.50 -24.93
N ALA A 65 -5.14 7.32 -25.98
CA ALA A 65 -5.20 8.77 -25.85
C ALA A 65 -6.35 9.21 -24.95
N HIS A 66 -7.54 8.63 -25.13
CA HIS A 66 -8.69 8.90 -24.25
C HIS A 66 -8.46 8.47 -22.80
N LYS A 67 -7.83 7.30 -22.58
CA LYS A 67 -7.47 6.88 -21.22
C LYS A 67 -6.47 7.83 -20.56
N ILE A 68 -5.44 8.25 -21.28
CA ILE A 68 -4.45 9.24 -20.81
C ILE A 68 -5.14 10.55 -20.43
N GLU A 69 -6.03 11.05 -21.28
CA GLU A 69 -6.78 12.28 -21.01
C GLU A 69 -7.65 12.16 -19.75
N ASN A 70 -8.33 11.02 -19.56
CA ASN A 70 -9.12 10.78 -18.36
C ASN A 70 -8.25 10.76 -17.09
N ILE A 71 -7.13 10.04 -17.11
CA ILE A 71 -6.17 9.99 -16.00
C ILE A 71 -5.67 11.40 -15.66
N TRP A 72 -5.32 12.21 -16.66
CA TRP A 72 -4.87 13.59 -16.46
C TRP A 72 -5.94 14.46 -15.82
N ARG A 73 -7.20 14.33 -16.26
CA ARG A 73 -8.33 15.05 -15.69
C ARG A 73 -8.56 14.69 -14.22
N ASP A 74 -8.51 13.40 -13.90
CA ASP A 74 -8.73 12.91 -12.54
C ASP A 74 -7.57 13.30 -11.62
N PHE A 75 -6.33 13.24 -12.13
CA PHE A 75 -5.14 13.73 -11.42
C PHE A 75 -5.24 15.21 -11.08
N ASN A 76 -5.64 16.05 -12.05
CA ASN A 76 -5.81 17.49 -11.83
C ASN A 76 -6.92 17.78 -10.82
N SER A 77 -8.03 17.04 -10.87
CA SER A 77 -9.09 17.15 -9.86
C SER A 77 -8.59 16.83 -8.46
N VAL A 78 -7.75 15.79 -8.32
CA VAL A 78 -7.15 15.41 -7.03
C VAL A 78 -6.16 16.48 -6.56
N ALA A 79 -5.33 17.01 -7.46
CA ALA A 79 -4.36 18.07 -7.14
C ALA A 79 -5.06 19.36 -6.68
N GLU A 80 -6.15 19.74 -7.33
CA GLU A 80 -7.00 20.86 -6.90
C GLU A 80 -7.59 20.63 -5.51
N ASP A 81 -8.14 19.44 -5.25
CA ASP A 81 -8.68 19.11 -3.93
C ASP A 81 -7.58 19.12 -2.84
N MET A 82 -6.39 18.59 -3.14
CA MET A 82 -5.26 18.62 -2.21
C MET A 82 -4.76 20.05 -1.94
N SER A 83 -4.75 20.91 -2.95
CA SER A 83 -4.35 22.32 -2.80
C SER A 83 -5.37 23.12 -1.98
N LYS A 84 -6.68 22.93 -2.20
CA LYS A 84 -7.76 23.51 -1.38
C LYS A 84 -7.63 23.12 0.09
N LEU A 85 -7.14 21.91 0.37
CA LEU A 85 -6.92 21.39 1.71
C LEU A 85 -5.58 21.84 2.34
N ASN A 86 -4.80 22.69 1.67
CA ASN A 86 -3.45 23.10 2.08
C ASN A 86 -2.49 21.92 2.37
N LEU A 87 -2.73 20.76 1.75
CA LEU A 87 -1.86 19.58 1.91
C LEU A 87 -0.49 19.78 1.24
N ASN A 88 -0.36 20.82 0.41
CA ASN A 88 0.88 21.25 -0.25
C ASN A 88 1.81 22.09 0.67
N ARG A 89 1.48 22.30 1.95
CA ARG A 89 2.38 23.01 2.86
C ARG A 89 3.51 22.08 3.31
N SER A 90 4.57 22.09 2.50
CA SER A 90 5.95 21.81 2.89
C SER A 90 6.21 22.21 4.34
N LEU A 91 6.90 21.32 5.07
CA LEU A 91 7.19 21.40 6.51
C LEU A 91 5.98 21.16 7.40
N VAL A 92 5.45 19.93 7.38
CA VAL A 92 5.11 19.32 8.67
C VAL A 92 6.44 19.18 9.38
N ILE A 93 6.82 20.21 10.16
CA ILE A 93 7.61 19.98 11.36
C ILE A 93 6.79 18.94 12.08
N LEU A 94 7.18 17.67 11.91
CA LEU A 94 6.87 16.63 12.84
C LEU A 94 7.52 17.15 14.13
N LYS A 95 6.81 17.99 14.87
CA LYS A 95 6.79 17.88 16.31
C LYS A 95 6.14 16.53 16.54
N GLN A 96 6.95 15.53 16.28
CA GLN A 96 6.83 14.22 16.84
C GLN A 96 6.96 14.52 18.32
N ASP A 97 5.82 14.74 18.95
CA ASP A 97 5.64 14.39 20.34
C ASP A 97 5.77 12.86 20.38
N GLU A 98 7.00 12.39 20.15
CA GLU A 98 7.37 10.99 19.98
C GLU A 98 7.46 10.30 21.35
N SER A 99 7.19 11.01 22.44
CA SER A 99 7.36 10.51 23.79
C SER A 99 6.07 10.04 24.47
N ALA A 100 4.86 10.35 23.96
CA ALA A 100 3.64 10.15 24.77
C ALA A 100 2.75 8.94 24.38
N TRP A 101 2.95 8.30 23.22
CA TRP A 101 1.93 7.38 22.69
C TRP A 101 2.08 5.89 23.06
N ARG A 102 3.21 5.47 23.63
CA ARG A 102 3.51 4.05 23.90
C ARG A 102 4.39 3.85 25.15
N GLU A 103 4.22 4.65 26.20
CA GLU A 103 4.85 4.30 27.47
C GLU A 103 4.07 3.16 28.12
N THR A 104 4.62 1.94 28.07
CA THR A 104 4.16 0.84 28.90
C THR A 104 4.65 1.10 30.32
N SER A 105 3.78 1.63 31.18
CA SER A 105 4.08 1.72 32.61
C SER A 105 4.20 0.31 33.20
N SER A 106 5.11 0.13 34.16
CA SER A 106 5.23 -1.10 34.95
C SER A 106 4.11 -1.28 35.97
N PHE A 107 3.24 -0.27 36.12
CA PHE A 107 2.07 -0.35 36.97
C PHE A 107 1.01 -1.28 36.36
N VAL A 108 0.71 -2.36 37.08
CA VAL A 108 -0.25 -3.38 36.67
C VAL A 108 -1.24 -3.63 37.81
N LEU A 109 -2.53 -3.54 37.51
CA LEU A 109 -3.59 -3.95 38.42
C LEU A 109 -3.72 -5.47 38.40
N HIS A 110 -3.18 -6.15 39.42
CA HIS A 110 -3.15 -7.61 39.46
C HIS A 110 -4.54 -8.24 39.39
N SER A 111 -5.57 -7.55 39.90
CA SER A 111 -6.97 -7.98 39.86
C SER A 111 -7.57 -8.07 38.45
N GLU A 112 -7.00 -7.38 37.46
CA GLU A 112 -7.49 -7.38 36.08
C GLU A 112 -6.88 -8.50 35.23
N ILE A 113 -5.83 -9.15 35.73
CA ILE A 113 -5.15 -10.25 35.04
C ILE A 113 -5.76 -11.57 35.51
N ILE A 114 -6.53 -12.21 34.64
CA ILE A 114 -7.17 -13.50 34.91
C ILE A 114 -6.57 -14.56 33.97
N GLY A 115 -6.39 -15.79 34.47
CA GLY A 115 -6.00 -16.95 33.66
C GLY A 115 -4.51 -17.02 33.29
N ARG A 116 -3.64 -16.22 33.93
CA ARG A 116 -2.18 -16.22 33.71
C ARG A 116 -1.37 -16.83 34.86
N GLU A 117 -2.02 -17.45 35.84
CA GLU A 117 -1.34 -17.98 37.03
C GLU A 117 -0.35 -19.09 36.70
N GLU A 118 -0.70 -20.01 35.79
CA GLU A 118 0.19 -21.09 35.35
C GLU A 118 1.42 -20.54 34.61
N ASN A 119 1.22 -19.63 33.64
CA ASN A 119 2.32 -18.98 32.94
C ASN A 119 3.24 -18.20 33.89
N LYS A 120 2.67 -17.55 34.92
CA LYS A 120 3.42 -16.86 35.96
C LYS A 120 4.28 -17.85 36.75
N SER A 121 3.72 -18.98 37.19
CA SER A 121 4.49 -20.00 37.90
C SER A 121 5.61 -20.58 37.05
N ASP A 122 5.36 -20.84 35.76
CA ASP A 122 6.34 -21.40 34.83
C ASP A 122 7.51 -20.44 34.64
N ILE A 123 7.23 -19.17 34.36
CA ILE A 123 8.27 -18.14 34.17
C ILE A 123 9.09 -17.97 35.45
N VAL A 124 8.45 -17.90 36.63
CA VAL A 124 9.16 -17.78 37.91
C VAL A 124 10.05 -19.01 38.17
N ASN A 125 9.57 -20.21 37.87
CA ASN A 125 10.34 -21.44 38.03
C ASN A 125 11.53 -21.49 37.07
N SER A 126 11.34 -21.09 35.80
CA SER A 126 12.42 -20.99 34.81
C SER A 126 13.47 -19.95 35.20
N LEU A 127 13.08 -18.80 35.75
CA LEU A 127 14.01 -17.75 36.19
C LEU A 127 14.80 -18.15 37.45
N LYS A 128 14.25 -19.02 38.30
CA LYS A 128 14.94 -19.54 39.49
C LYS A 128 15.98 -20.61 39.17
N GLN A 129 15.89 -21.25 38.01
CA GLN A 129 16.88 -22.26 37.60
C GLN A 129 18.21 -21.56 37.31
N THR A 130 19.22 -21.88 38.12
CA THR A 130 20.58 -21.37 37.93
C THR A 130 21.37 -22.37 37.09
N HIS A 131 21.76 -21.97 35.88
CA HIS A 131 22.64 -22.78 35.03
C HIS A 131 24.10 -22.36 35.27
N PRO A 132 24.98 -23.28 35.71
CA PRO A 132 26.37 -22.96 36.05
C PRO A 132 27.17 -22.43 34.85
N ASP A 133 26.74 -22.75 33.62
CA ASP A 133 27.44 -22.39 32.38
C ASP A 133 26.83 -21.20 31.62
N GLN A 134 25.78 -20.56 32.15
CA GLN A 134 25.06 -19.51 31.43
C GLN A 134 24.86 -18.25 32.31
N SER A 135 25.51 -17.15 31.92
CA SER A 135 25.52 -15.89 32.68
C SER A 135 24.27 -15.03 32.51
N VAL A 136 23.41 -15.34 31.53
CA VAL A 136 22.21 -14.56 31.20
C VAL A 136 21.05 -15.50 30.83
N SER A 137 19.88 -15.24 31.41
CA SER A 137 18.61 -15.90 31.07
C SER A 137 17.71 -14.93 30.29
N LEU A 138 17.12 -15.41 29.19
CA LEU A 138 16.21 -14.65 28.34
C LEU A 138 14.82 -15.30 28.37
N VAL A 139 13.80 -14.50 28.69
CA VAL A 139 12.40 -14.91 28.63
C VAL A 139 11.70 -14.07 27.57
N VAL A 140 11.09 -14.72 26.58
CA VAL A 140 10.35 -14.06 25.51
C VAL A 140 8.86 -14.25 25.74
N ILE A 141 8.11 -13.13 25.77
CA ILE A 141 6.65 -13.13 25.87
C ILE A 141 6.10 -12.78 24.50
N ILE A 142 5.33 -13.70 23.90
CA ILE A 142 4.70 -13.51 22.59
C ILE A 142 3.20 -13.36 22.80
N GLY A 143 2.62 -12.33 22.21
CA GLY A 143 1.18 -12.09 22.21
C GLY A 143 0.80 -11.17 21.06
N MET A 144 -0.50 -11.15 20.73
CA MET A 144 -1.03 -10.14 19.84
C MET A 144 -1.27 -8.85 20.63
N GLY A 145 -0.99 -7.70 20.01
CA GLY A 145 -1.38 -6.41 20.57
C GLY A 145 -2.90 -6.28 20.63
N VAL A 146 -3.38 -5.63 21.69
CA VAL A 146 -4.77 -5.16 21.81
C VAL A 146 -4.94 -3.79 21.17
#